data_AF-A0A5M4FK41-F1
#
_entry.id   AF-A0A5M4FK41-F1
#
_cell.length_a   1.000
_cell.length_b   1.000
_cell.length_c   1.000
_cell.angle_alpha   90.00
_cell.angle_beta   90.00
_cell.angle_gamma   90.00
#
_symmetry.space_group_name_H-M   'P 1'
#
loop_
_entity.id
_entity.type
_entity.pdbx_description
1 polymer ?
#
loop_
_entity_poly.entity_id
_entity_poly.type
_entity_poly.pdbx_seq_one_letter_code
_entity_poly.pdbx_strand_id
1 'polypeptide(L)' 'MIHTCCGSLLAAFAAWLTGDGAQSLIAVERALDADETYSMAGLILQMLEGGVSPAHWLALQAAKPVSP' A
#
# COMPACT_ATOMS: atom_id res chain seq x y z
N MET A 1 13.38 15.74 -2.39
CA MET A 1 11.92 15.52 -2.18
C MET A 1 11.55 14.04 -2.34
N ILE A 2 12.07 13.31 -3.34
CA ILE A 2 11.81 11.87 -3.59
C ILE A 2 12.16 10.94 -2.40
N HIS A 3 13.17 11.26 -1.58
CA HIS A 3 13.60 10.39 -0.48
C HIS A 3 12.55 10.20 0.63
N THR A 4 11.66 11.18 0.83
CA THR A 4 10.65 11.13 1.90
C THR A 4 9.46 10.24 1.53
N CYS A 5 9.04 10.25 0.26
CA CYS A 5 7.87 9.50 -0.21
C CYS A 5 8.10 7.97 -0.24
N CYS A 6 9.34 7.51 -0.45
CA CYS A 6 9.65 6.08 -0.46
C CYS A 6 9.47 5.44 0.93
N GLY A 7 9.83 6.18 2.00
CA GLY A 7 9.68 5.70 3.38
C GLY A 7 8.22 5.64 3.83
N SER A 8 7.40 6.63 3.48
CA SER A 8 5.98 6.64 3.84
C SER A 8 5.20 5.53 3.15
N LEU A 9 5.56 5.15 1.92
CA LEU A 9 4.87 4.07 1.21
C LEU A 9 5.24 2.67 1.69
N LEU A 10 6.49 2.45 2.06
CA LEU A 10 6.86 1.18 2.70
C LEU A 10 6.10 1.02 4.02
N ALA A 11 5.99 2.09 4.80
CA ALA A 11 5.21 2.12 6.03
C ALA A 11 3.70 1.93 5.77
N ALA A 12 3.16 2.57 4.73
CA ALA A 12 1.75 2.44 4.35
C ALA A 12 1.39 0.98 4.01
N PHE A 13 2.21 0.34 3.18
CA PHE A 13 1.99 -1.04 2.78
C PHE A 13 2.19 -2.01 3.95
N ALA A 14 3.21 -1.79 4.79
CA ALA A 14 3.44 -2.60 5.98
C ALA A 14 2.27 -2.49 6.99
N ALA A 15 1.75 -1.27 7.21
CA ALA A 15 0.60 -1.04 8.06
C ALA A 15 -0.64 -1.77 7.55
N TRP A 16 -0.90 -1.69 6.24
CA TRP A 16 -2.00 -2.43 5.62
C TRP A 16 -1.83 -3.94 5.82
N LEU A 17 -0.63 -4.50 5.58
CA LEU A 17 -0.35 -5.92 5.78
C LEU A 17 -0.61 -6.40 7.22
N THR A 18 -0.37 -5.55 8.22
CA THR A 18 -0.62 -5.87 9.63
C THR A 18 -2.05 -5.59 10.09
N GLY A 19 -2.94 -5.15 9.18
CA GLY A 19 -4.34 -4.85 9.48
C GLY A 19 -4.59 -3.43 10.00
N ASP A 20 -3.58 -2.56 10.01
CA ASP A 20 -3.72 -1.16 10.39
C ASP A 20 -4.00 -0.28 9.16
N GLY A 21 -5.25 -0.36 8.69
CA GLY A 21 -5.72 0.42 7.55
C GLY A 21 -5.72 1.93 7.80
N ALA A 22 -5.87 2.37 9.06
CA ALA A 22 -5.87 3.79 9.42
C ALA A 22 -4.47 4.40 9.30
N GLN A 23 -3.45 3.73 9.86
CA GLN A 23 -2.05 4.16 9.69
C GLN A 23 -1.63 4.09 8.22
N SER A 24 -2.12 3.09 7.48
CA SER A 24 -1.89 3.00 6.03
C SER A 24 -2.45 4.21 5.28
N LEU A 25 -3.70 4.59 5.57
CA LEU A 25 -4.36 5.75 4.95
C LEU A 25 -3.61 7.05 5.24
N ILE A 26 -3.25 7.30 6.50
CA ILE A 26 -2.49 8.49 6.88
C ILE A 26 -1.17 8.58 6.12
N ALA A 27 -0.44 7.46 6.00
CA ALA A 27 0.84 7.44 5.30
C ALA A 27 0.69 7.70 3.78
N VAL A 28 -0.40 7.21 3.17
CA VAL A 28 -0.74 7.48 1.76
C VAL A 28 -1.11 8.94 1.55
N GLU A 29 -1.97 9.52 2.40
CA GLU A 29 -2.34 10.94 2.33
C GLU A 29 -1.11 11.84 2.40
N ARG A 30 -0.14 11.52 3.29
CA ARG A 30 1.12 12.26 3.38
C ARG A 30 2.02 12.10 2.15
N ALA A 31 1.98 10.94 1.51
CA ALA A 31 2.72 10.73 0.27
C ALA A 31 2.13 11.55 -0.89
N LEU A 32 0.80 11.60 -1.00
CA LEU A 32 0.09 12.37 -2.03
C LEU A 32 0.16 13.88 -1.81
N ASP A 33 0.17 14.34 -0.55
CA ASP A 33 0.40 15.75 -0.21
C ASP A 33 1.81 16.21 -0.63
N ALA A 34 2.80 15.32 -0.60
CA ALA A 34 4.16 15.59 -1.04
C ALA A 34 4.36 15.43 -2.56
N ASP A 35 3.67 14.48 -3.18
CA ASP A 35 3.68 14.22 -4.63
C ASP A 35 2.35 13.56 -5.06
N GLU A 36 1.45 14.38 -5.59
CA GLU A 36 0.12 13.95 -6.06
C GLU A 36 0.18 12.94 -7.20
N THR A 37 1.31 12.88 -7.92
CA THR A 37 1.51 11.99 -9.07
C THR A 37 2.16 10.66 -8.70
N TYR A 38 2.41 10.42 -7.40
CA TYR A 38 3.07 9.20 -6.98
C TYR A 38 2.17 7.98 -7.13
N SER A 39 2.37 7.27 -8.24
CA SER A 39 1.54 6.13 -8.67
C SER A 39 1.32 5.07 -7.59
N MET A 40 2.34 4.75 -6.79
CA MET A 40 2.21 3.74 -5.74
C MET A 40 1.25 4.19 -4.62
N ALA A 41 1.24 5.48 -4.26
CA ALA A 41 0.31 6.02 -3.27
C ALA A 41 -1.14 5.92 -3.78
N GLY A 42 -1.36 6.23 -5.05
CA GLY A 42 -2.67 6.08 -5.70
C GLY A 42 -3.17 4.63 -5.74
N LEU A 43 -2.28 3.65 -5.92
CA LEU A 43 -2.66 2.23 -5.89
C LEU A 43 -3.09 1.77 -4.50
N ILE A 44 -2.36 2.16 -3.44
CA ILE A 44 -2.72 1.81 -2.07
C ILE A 44 -4.02 2.51 -1.67
N LEU A 45 -4.22 3.77 -2.08
CA LEU A 45 -5.48 4.49 -1.81
C LEU A 45 -6.68 3.73 -2.39
N GLN A 46 -6.62 3.33 -3.67
CA GLN A 46 -7.67 2.55 -4.31
C GLN A 46 -7.92 1.20 -3.59
N MET A 47 -6.86 0.57 -3.09
CA MET A 47 -6.95 -0.67 -2.33
C MET A 47 -7.71 -0.48 -1.00
N LEU A 48 -7.40 0.61 -0.28
CA LEU A 48 -8.05 0.97 0.98
C LEU A 48 -9.51 1.36 0.76
N GLU A 49 -9.79 2.23 -0.21
CA GLU A 49 -11.15 2.65 -0.57
C GLU A 49 -12.01 1.48 -1.08
N GLY A 50 -11.39 0.53 -1.79
CA GLY A 50 -12.02 -0.70 -2.23
C GLY A 50 -12.22 -1.74 -1.12
N GLY A 51 -11.76 -1.47 0.10
CA GLY A 51 -11.87 -2.41 1.23
C GLY A 51 -11.14 -3.72 1.01
N VAL A 52 -10.05 -3.72 0.23
CA VAL A 52 -9.32 -4.94 -0.08
C VAL A 52 -8.61 -5.46 1.18
N SER A 53 -9.00 -6.66 1.60
CA SER A 53 -8.38 -7.32 2.75
C SER A 53 -6.93 -7.75 2.47
N PRO A 54 -6.01 -7.61 3.45
CA PRO A 54 -4.66 -8.18 3.42
C PRO A 54 -4.61 -9.68 3.12
N ALA A 55 -5.69 -10.40 3.44
CA ALA A 55 -5.82 -11.82 3.13
C ALA A 55 -5.72 -12.11 1.63
N HIS A 56 -6.18 -11.19 0.76
CA HIS A 56 -6.04 -11.37 -0.70
C HIS A 56 -4.57 -11.36 -1.14
N TRP A 57 -3.74 -10.51 -0.54
CA TRP A 57 -2.31 -10.49 -0.84
C TRP A 57 -1.61 -11.76 -0.35
N LEU A 58 -1.96 -12.24 0.83
CA LEU A 58 -1.45 -13.52 1.36
C LEU A 58 -1.86 -14.69 0.46
N ALA A 59 -3.09 -14.71 -0.03
CA ALA A 59 -3.58 -15.72 -0.96
C ALA A 59 -2.83 -15.69 -2.31
N LEU A 60 -2.57 -14.50 -2.86
CA LEU A 60 -1.76 -14.35 -4.09
C LEU A 60 -0.33 -14.88 -3.91
N GLN A 61 0.30 -14.60 -2.77
CA GLN A 61 1.64 -15.13 -2.46
C GLN A 61 1.63 -16.66 -2.32
N ALA A 62 0.59 -17.22 -1.71
CA ALA A 62 0.42 -18.66 -1.58
C ALA A 62 0.13 -19.34 -2.93
N ALA A 63 -0.59 -18.65 -3.83
CA ALA A 63 -0.92 -19.09 -5.17
C ALA A 63 0.24 -19.00 -6.17
N LYS A 64 1.49 -18.88 -5.69
CA LYS A 64 2.71 -18.86 -6.51
C LYS A 64 2.57 -19.86 -7.66
N PRO A 65 2.56 -19.41 -8.94
CA PRO A 65 2.40 -20.32 -10.05
C PRO A 65 3.55 -21.32 -10.04
N VAL A 66 3.22 -22.61 -10.13
CA VAL A 66 4.18 -23.65 -10.46
C VAL A 66 4.72 -23.32 -11.85
N SER A 67 6.01 -22.99 -11.95
CA SER A 67 6.67 -22.97 -13.25
C SER A 67 6.54 -24.36 -13.89
N PRO A 68 6.12 -24.48 -15.16
CA PRO A 68 6.28 -25.74 -15.88
C PRO A 68 7.75 -26.10 -16.03
#